data_AF-A0A512ATJ7-F1
#
_entry.id   AF-A0A512ATJ7-F1
#
_cell.length_a   1.000
_cell.length_b   1.000
_cell.length_c   1.000
_cell.angle_alpha   90.00
_cell.angle_beta   90.00
_cell.angle_gamma   90.00
#
_symmetry.space_group_name_H-M   'P 1'
#
loop_
_entity.id
_entity.type
_entity.pdbx_description
1 polymer ?
#
loop_
_entity_poly.entity_id
_entity_poly.type
_entity_poly.pdbx_seq_one_letter_code
_entity_poly.pdbx_strand_id
1 'polypeptide(L)'
;MRTSSSGIMYNRWTEPSYEIKVRGTMNLWGSFGIKKNIVFEKQLLLHIHNDLFGEPISLGTQTASGPEEDIGTLNRGEFVTIPLNEISRVFASCKKESTVCCLIK
;
A
#
# COMPACT_ATOMS: atom_id res chain seq x y z
N MET A 1 -10.53 -17.63 -35.27
CA MET A 1 -10.90 -17.36 -33.87
C MET A 1 -9.63 -16.93 -33.15
N ARG A 2 -9.39 -15.62 -32.96
CA ARG A 2 -8.19 -15.08 -32.31
C ARG A 2 -8.37 -15.19 -30.80
N THR A 3 -7.59 -16.01 -30.12
CA THR A 3 -7.41 -15.94 -28.67
C THR A 3 -6.39 -14.84 -28.39
N SER A 4 -6.86 -13.64 -28.04
CA SER A 4 -6.04 -12.57 -27.50
C SER A 4 -5.48 -13.00 -26.14
N SER A 5 -4.19 -13.33 -26.10
CA SER A 5 -3.43 -13.77 -24.92
C SER A 5 -2.80 -12.61 -24.13
N SER A 6 -3.47 -11.46 -24.05
CA SER A 6 -2.90 -10.21 -23.52
C SER A 6 -3.40 -9.82 -22.12
N GLY A 7 -3.83 -10.80 -21.30
CA GLY A 7 -4.52 -10.54 -20.03
C GLY A 7 -3.78 -10.84 -18.72
N ILE A 8 -2.55 -11.38 -18.70
CA ILE A 8 -1.98 -11.99 -17.47
C ILE A 8 -0.61 -11.43 -17.03
N MET A 9 -0.06 -10.39 -17.68
CA MET A 9 1.34 -9.97 -17.41
C MET A 9 1.54 -8.62 -16.73
N TYR A 10 0.50 -7.82 -16.48
CA TYR A 10 0.76 -6.42 -16.13
C TYR A 10 1.15 -6.17 -14.66
N ASN A 11 0.66 -6.92 -13.67
CA ASN A 11 0.67 -6.43 -12.28
C ASN A 11 1.08 -7.46 -11.20
N ARG A 12 1.91 -8.47 -11.52
CA ARG A 12 2.39 -9.42 -10.50
C ARG A 12 3.85 -9.19 -10.15
N TRP A 13 4.09 -8.85 -8.88
CA TRP A 13 5.41 -8.95 -8.28
C TRP A 13 5.92 -10.38 -8.40
N THR A 14 7.22 -10.53 -8.69
CA THR A 14 7.88 -11.85 -8.71
C THR A 14 8.21 -12.37 -7.31
N GLU A 15 8.06 -11.52 -6.29
CA GLU A 15 8.29 -11.81 -4.88
C GLU A 15 6.95 -11.92 -4.12
N PRO A 16 6.91 -12.55 -2.92
CA PRO A 16 5.70 -12.69 -2.13
C PRO A 16 5.04 -11.34 -1.83
N SER A 17 3.90 -11.08 -2.48
CA SER A 17 3.11 -9.87 -2.31
C SER A 17 1.72 -10.18 -1.79
N TYR A 18 1.04 -9.17 -1.26
CA TYR A 18 -0.36 -9.24 -0.88
C TYR A 18 -1.16 -8.10 -1.51
N GLU A 19 -2.47 -8.30 -1.66
CA GLU A 19 -3.37 -7.33 -2.26
C GLU A 19 -4.40 -6.87 -1.23
N ILE A 20 -4.70 -5.57 -1.23
CA ILE A 20 -5.68 -4.96 -0.34
C ILE A 20 -6.67 -4.16 -1.17
N LYS A 21 -7.96 -4.45 -0.98
CA LYS A 21 -9.04 -3.62 -1.50
C LYS A 21 -9.28 -2.45 -0.55
N VAL A 22 -8.89 -1.25 -0.98
CA VAL A 22 -9.09 -0.02 -0.24
C VAL A 22 -10.51 0.48 -0.50
N ARG A 23 -11.34 0.51 0.54
CA ARG A 23 -12.72 1.05 0.52
C ARG A 23 -12.91 1.93 1.76
N GLY A 24 -13.02 3.24 1.60
CA GLY A 24 -12.79 4.15 2.73
C GLY A 24 -11.32 4.09 3.15
N THR A 25 -11.02 4.03 4.44
CA THR A 25 -9.63 3.95 4.98
C THR A 25 -9.27 2.53 5.38
N MET A 26 -8.14 2.02 4.89
CA MET A 26 -7.62 0.68 5.17
C MET A 26 -6.13 0.75 5.51
N ASN A 27 -5.66 -0.13 6.40
CA ASN A 27 -4.23 -0.26 6.70
C ASN A 27 -3.58 -1.13 5.62
N LEU A 28 -2.53 -0.62 4.97
CA LEU A 28 -1.69 -1.37 4.04
C LEU A 28 -0.63 -2.21 4.77
N TRP A 29 -0.18 -1.71 5.92
CA TRP A 29 0.69 -2.41 6.84
C TRP A 29 0.45 -1.90 8.26
N GLY A 30 0.66 -2.76 9.27
CA GLY A 30 0.44 -2.41 10.67
C GLY A 30 -1.04 -2.29 11.04
N SER A 31 -1.34 -1.59 12.14
CA SER A 31 -2.72 -1.41 12.62
C SER A 31 -2.81 -0.24 13.60
N PHE A 32 -4.00 0.37 13.68
CA PHE A 32 -4.32 1.36 14.71
C PHE A 32 -4.15 0.82 16.14
N GLY A 33 -4.30 -0.50 16.33
CA GLY A 33 -4.10 -1.15 17.63
C GLY A 33 -2.63 -1.28 18.07
N ILE A 34 -1.66 -1.00 17.19
CA ILE A 34 -0.23 -1.10 17.51
C ILE A 34 0.19 0.13 18.31
N LYS A 35 0.42 -0.08 19.61
CA LYS A 35 0.75 0.98 20.60
C LYS A 35 2.24 1.29 20.72
N LYS A 36 3.09 0.76 19.84
CA LYS A 36 4.53 1.03 19.83
C LYS A 36 5.00 1.29 18.41
N ASN A 37 5.92 2.23 18.24
CA ASN A 37 6.62 2.39 16.97
C ASN A 37 7.46 1.13 16.75
N ILE A 38 7.26 0.45 15.63
CA ILE A 38 8.00 -0.75 15.32
C ILE A 38 9.36 -0.33 14.79
N VAL A 39 10.40 -0.92 15.36
CA VAL A 39 11.79 -0.70 14.95
C VAL A 39 12.34 -2.04 14.47
N PHE A 40 12.94 -2.02 13.28
CA PHE A 40 13.57 -3.19 12.70
C PHE A 40 15.08 -2.99 12.66
N GLU A 41 15.86 -4.01 13.04
CA GLU A 41 17.34 -3.95 12.99
C GLU A 41 17.84 -3.68 11.57
N LYS A 42 17.18 -4.26 10.58
CA LYS A 42 17.35 -3.94 9.17
C LYS A 42 16.09 -3.22 8.68
N GLN A 43 16.27 -2.07 8.04
CA GLN A 43 15.15 -1.29 7.51
C GLN A 43 14.36 -2.13 6.50
N LEU A 44 13.06 -2.30 6.79
CA LEU A 44 12.10 -2.89 5.86
C LEU A 44 11.46 -1.79 5.02
N LEU A 45 11.26 -2.08 3.74
CA LEU A 45 10.62 -1.20 2.77
C LEU A 45 9.29 -1.82 2.32
N LEU A 46 8.23 -1.01 2.35
CA LEU A 46 6.93 -1.36 1.78
C LEU A 46 6.81 -0.72 0.40
N HIS A 47 6.81 -1.55 -0.63
CA HIS A 47 6.46 -1.16 -1.98
C HIS A 47 4.94 -1.24 -2.16
N ILE A 48 4.36 -0.19 -2.73
CA ILE A 48 2.92 -0.02 -2.91
C ILE A 48 2.68 0.31 -4.38
N HIS A 49 1.77 -0.43 -5.00
CA HIS A 49 1.31 -0.19 -6.36
C HIS A 49 -0.20 -0.02 -6.37
N ASN A 50 -0.69 1.11 -6.85
CA ASN A 50 -2.11 1.32 -7.07
C ASN A 50 -2.51 0.75 -8.43
N ASP A 51 -3.46 -0.18 -8.47
CA ASP A 51 -3.86 -0.84 -9.71
C ASP A 51 -4.28 0.15 -10.81
N LEU A 52 -3.99 -0.21 -12.06
CA LEU A 52 -4.29 0.61 -13.24
C LEU A 52 -5.79 0.93 -13.41
N PHE A 53 -6.66 0.04 -12.93
CA PHE A 53 -8.11 0.19 -13.00
C PHE A 53 -8.72 0.74 -11.71
N GLY A 54 -7.88 1.08 -10.73
CA GLY A 54 -8.26 1.64 -9.44
C GLY A 54 -8.63 3.12 -9.47
N GLU A 55 -9.14 3.63 -8.35
CA GLU A 55 -9.22 5.08 -8.13
C GLU A 55 -7.90 5.60 -7.51
N PRO A 56 -7.57 6.89 -7.65
CA PRO A 56 -6.49 7.49 -6.88
C PRO A 56 -6.70 7.27 -5.38
N ILE A 57 -5.63 6.90 -4.68
CA ILE A 57 -5.65 6.65 -3.24
C ILE A 57 -4.84 7.73 -2.51
N SER A 58 -5.35 8.23 -1.39
CA SER A 58 -4.55 9.04 -0.46
C SER A 58 -3.79 8.10 0.48
N LEU A 59 -2.49 8.32 0.63
CA LEU A 59 -1.59 7.51 1.45
C LEU A 59 -1.13 8.30 2.67
N GLY A 60 -1.00 7.62 3.79
CA GLY A 60 -0.43 8.20 4.99
C GLY A 60 0.24 7.18 5.88
N THR A 61 0.95 7.69 6.88
CA THR A 61 1.56 6.91 7.95
C THR A 61 1.07 7.39 9.30
N GLN A 62 1.31 6.60 10.33
CA GLN A 62 1.08 7.02 11.69
C GLN A 62 2.13 6.37 12.60
N THR A 63 2.59 7.13 13.59
CA THR A 63 3.33 6.61 14.76
C THR A 63 2.35 6.22 15.86
N ALA A 64 2.73 5.32 16.76
CA ALA A 64 1.83 4.71 17.76
C ALA A 64 1.04 5.70 18.62
N SER A 65 1.60 6.88 18.89
CA SER A 65 0.97 7.93 19.69
C SER A 65 0.76 9.23 18.91
N GLY A 66 1.12 9.25 17.61
CA GLY A 66 1.09 10.45 16.79
C GLY A 66 -0.20 10.59 15.98
N PRO A 67 -0.44 11.79 15.41
CA PRO A 67 -1.49 11.97 14.43
C PRO A 67 -1.22 11.14 13.17
N GLU A 68 -2.24 10.95 12.35
CA GLU A 68 -2.05 10.49 10.98
C GLU A 68 -1.29 11.57 10.19
N GLU A 69 -0.24 11.16 9.48
CA GLU A 69 0.56 12.00 8.60
C GLU A 69 0.24 11.66 7.15
N ASP A 70 -0.24 12.65 6.40
CA ASP A 70 -0.51 12.51 4.96
C ASP A 70 0.80 12.55 4.17
N ILE A 71 1.01 11.53 3.34
CA ILE A 71 2.18 11.43 2.45
C ILE A 71 1.81 12.00 1.07
N GLY A 72 0.55 11.89 0.66
CA GLY A 72 0.07 12.38 -0.61
C GLY A 72 -0.85 11.39 -1.33
N THR A 73 -1.08 11.63 -2.62
CA THR A 73 -1.98 10.82 -3.44
C THR A 73 -1.18 9.98 -4.42
N LEU A 74 -1.49 8.67 -4.48
CA LEU A 74 -0.97 7.73 -5.46
C LEU A 74 -2.02 7.51 -6.55
N ASN A 75 -1.74 7.97 -7.76
CA ASN A 75 -2.63 7.81 -8.91
C ASN A 75 -2.60 6.37 -9.44
N ARG A 76 -3.44 6.13 -10.42
CA ARG A 76 -3.64 4.81 -11.03
C ARG A 76 -2.37 4.35 -11.74
N GLY A 77 -1.92 3.12 -11.48
CA GLY A 77 -0.69 2.57 -12.04
C GLY A 77 0.60 3.15 -11.46
N GLU A 78 0.52 4.05 -10.47
CA GLU A 78 1.71 4.61 -9.84
C GLU A 78 2.21 3.73 -8.70
N PHE A 79 3.50 3.89 -8.41
CA PHE A 79 4.23 3.14 -7.39
C PHE A 79 4.86 4.09 -6.39
N VAL A 80 4.92 3.66 -5.14
CA VAL A 80 5.71 4.34 -4.10
C VAL A 80 6.36 3.31 -3.19
N THR A 81 7.46 3.70 -2.56
CA THR A 81 8.16 2.90 -1.56
C THR A 81 8.23 3.69 -0.26
N ILE A 82 7.79 3.08 0.84
CA ILE A 82 7.75 3.69 2.17
C ILE A 82 8.59 2.86 3.14
N PRO A 83 9.54 3.46 3.87
CA PRO A 83 10.26 2.75 4.93
C PRO A 83 9.33 2.48 6.12
N LEU A 84 9.40 1.28 6.69
CA LEU A 84 8.54 0.83 7.79
C LEU A 84 9.13 1.07 9.19
N ASN A 85 10.19 1.86 9.30
CA ASN A 85 10.86 2.08 10.58
C ASN A 85 10.23 3.25 11.34
N GLU A 86 10.11 3.10 12.66
CA GLU A 86 9.59 4.11 13.60
C GLU A 86 8.12 4.49 13.41
N ILE A 87 7.36 3.70 12.64
CA ILE A 87 5.92 3.87 12.44
C ILE A 87 5.13 2.69 13.03
N SER A 88 3.84 2.89 13.27
CA SER A 88 2.90 1.86 13.72
C SER A 88 1.98 1.35 12.61
N ARG A 89 1.75 2.15 11.56
CA ARG A 89 1.01 1.74 10.38
C ARG A 89 1.27 2.60 9.14
N VAL A 90 1.00 1.99 8.00
CA VAL A 90 0.79 2.65 6.71
C VAL A 90 -0.66 2.45 6.33
N PHE A 91 -1.36 3.50 5.92
CA PHE A 91 -2.76 3.42 5.52
C PHE A 91 -3.00 4.06 4.16
N ALA A 92 -4.07 3.63 3.52
CA ALA A 92 -4.57 4.21 2.28
C ALA A 92 -6.05 4.50 2.42
N SER A 93 -6.53 5.53 1.73
CA SER A 93 -7.95 5.80 1.63
C SER A 93 -8.39 6.16 0.22
N CYS A 94 -9.63 5.78 -0.13
CA CYS A 94 -10.27 6.24 -1.36
C CYS A 94 -11.79 6.31 -1.19
N LYS A 95 -12.45 7.11 -2.05
CA LYS A 95 -13.89 7.38 -1.95
C LYS A 95 -14.77 6.20 -2.38
N LYS A 96 -14.30 5.37 -3.30
CA LYS A 96 -15.04 4.23 -3.84
C LYS A 96 -14.31 2.94 -3.50
N GLU A 97 -13.47 2.48 -4.43
CA GLU A 97 -12.68 1.28 -4.31
C GLU A 97 -11.44 1.39 -5.17
N SER A 98 -10.31 0.92 -4.64
CA SER A 98 -9.13 0.60 -5.44
C SER A 98 -8.49 -0.68 -4.92
N THR A 99 -7.79 -1.42 -5.79
CA THR A 99 -6.95 -2.54 -5.38
C THR A 99 -5.50 -2.07 -5.34
N VAL A 100 -4.84 -2.34 -4.22
CA VAL A 100 -3.45 -1.96 -3.98
C VAL A 100 -2.64 -3.21 -3.75
N CYS A 101 -1.56 -3.36 -4.53
CA CYS A 101 -0.61 -4.45 -4.37
C CYS A 101 0.55 -3.98 -3.49
N CYS A 102 0.89 -4.78 -2.48
CA CYS A 102 1.92 -4.48 -1.49
C CYS A 102 2.98 -5.58 -1.46
N LEU A 103 4.24 -5.17 -1.34
CA LEU A 103 5.40 -6.05 -1.20
C LEU A 103 6.32 -5.49 -0.11
N ILE A 104 6.78 -6.32 0.82
CA ILE A 104 7.71 -5.92 1.89
C ILE A 104 9.08 -6.57 1.63
N LYS A 105 10.15 -5.78 1.74
CA LYS A 105 11.54 -6.21 1.50
C LYS A 105 12.54 -5.62 2.49
#